data_AF-A0A7X1PRA9-F1
#
_entry.id   AF-A0A7X1PRA9-F1
#
_cell.length_a   1.000
_cell.length_b   1.000
_cell.length_c   1.000
_cell.angle_alpha   90.00
_cell.angle_beta   90.00
_cell.angle_gamma   90.00
#
_symmetry.space_group_name_H-M   'P 1'
#
loop_
_entity.id
_entity.type
_entity.pdbx_description
1 polymer ?
#
loop_
_entity_poly.entity_id
_entity_poly.type
_entity_poly.pdbx_seq_one_letter_code
_entity_poly.pdbx_strand_id
1 'polypeptide(L)'
;MFTLDSRLQQDTLAIGDFPLCRLLLSNDANYPWFILVPRREDISELFQLDVTDQQQLWRETTALAEVLKDSFDADKLNVATLGNVVSQLHMHVIVRKRDDAAWPAPVWGKQPAKPYSAEQVAQIRERLRLVLTDDFRFLEG
;
A
#
# COMPACT_ATOMS: atom_id res chain seq x y z
N MET A 1 17.22 8.13 11.61
CA MET A 1 16.33 6.97 11.81
C MET A 1 15.09 7.09 10.93
N PHE A 2 14.64 6.03 10.23
CA PHE A 2 13.38 6.04 9.47
C PHE A 2 12.21 6.52 10.35
N THR A 3 11.44 7.49 9.84
CA THR A 3 10.21 8.00 10.47
C THR A 3 9.15 8.12 9.40
N LEU A 4 7.95 7.60 9.66
CA LEU A 4 6.84 7.71 8.72
C LEU A 4 6.32 9.15 8.69
N ASP A 5 6.07 9.68 7.49
CA ASP A 5 5.48 11.00 7.31
C ASP A 5 4.16 11.14 8.08
N SER A 6 3.92 12.31 8.67
CA SER A 6 2.78 12.53 9.55
C SER A 6 1.43 12.43 8.83
N ARG A 7 1.35 12.77 7.53
CA ARG A 7 0.13 12.60 6.74
C ARG A 7 -0.11 11.12 6.42
N LEU A 8 0.93 10.38 6.04
CA LEU A 8 0.81 8.92 5.88
C LEU A 8 0.38 8.25 7.20
N GLN A 9 0.91 8.69 8.34
CA GLN A 9 0.50 8.20 9.66
C GLN A 9 -0.98 8.49 9.96
N GLN A 10 -1.52 9.64 9.52
CA GLN A 10 -2.90 10.05 9.76
C GLN A 10 -3.91 9.39 8.81
N ASP A 11 -3.55 9.28 7.53
CA ASP A 11 -4.46 8.87 6.46
C ASP A 11 -4.45 7.35 6.20
N THR A 12 -3.65 6.59 6.97
CA THR A 12 -3.47 5.16 6.77
C THR A 12 -3.52 4.37 8.07
N LEU A 13 -3.73 3.06 7.92
CA LEU A 13 -3.66 2.07 8.98
C LEU A 13 -2.43 1.19 8.73
N ALA A 14 -1.54 1.07 9.71
CA ALA A 14 -0.37 0.21 9.58
C ALA A 14 -0.79 -1.27 9.57
N ILE A 15 -0.27 -2.06 8.63
CA ILE A 15 -0.55 -3.51 8.55
C ILE A 15 0.64 -4.30 9.07
N GLY A 16 1.83 -3.99 8.57
CA GLY A 16 3.01 -4.79 8.81
C GLY A 16 4.20 -4.27 8.03
N ASP A 17 5.23 -5.09 7.97
CA ASP A 17 6.52 -4.73 7.46
C ASP A 17 7.09 -5.89 6.63
N PHE A 18 7.41 -5.61 5.37
CA PHE A 18 8.31 -6.41 4.52
C PHE A 18 9.78 -6.15 4.93
N PRO A 19 10.79 -6.81 4.32
CA PRO A 19 12.19 -6.52 4.61
C PRO A 19 12.55 -5.03 4.41
N LEU A 20 12.15 -4.41 3.29
CA LEU A 20 12.40 -3.00 3.02
C LEU A 20 11.22 -2.12 3.44
N CYS A 21 10.01 -2.43 2.98
CA CYS A 21 8.88 -1.52 3.09
C CYS A 21 8.00 -1.75 4.32
N ARG A 22 7.50 -0.66 4.89
CA ARG A 22 6.28 -0.69 5.70
C ARG A 22 5.07 -0.79 4.79
N LEU A 23 4.16 -1.71 5.08
CA LEU A 23 2.87 -1.84 4.42
C LEU A 23 1.79 -1.10 5.21
N LEU A 24 1.14 -0.16 4.54
CA LEU A 24 0.03 0.62 5.02
C LEU A 24 -1.23 0.30 4.21
N LEU A 25 -2.39 0.39 4.85
CA LEU A 25 -3.70 0.42 4.20
C LEU A 25 -4.20 1.86 4.22
N SER A 26 -4.41 2.48 3.05
CA SER A 26 -5.05 3.79 2.98
C SER A 26 -6.43 3.70 3.63
N ASN A 27 -6.80 4.66 4.49
CA ASN A 27 -8.09 4.66 5.18
C ASN A 27 -9.23 5.15 4.27
N ASP A 28 -9.27 4.61 3.05
CA ASP A 28 -10.31 4.80 2.06
C ASP A 28 -10.88 3.45 1.62
N ALA A 29 -12.05 3.12 2.15
CA ALA A 29 -12.83 1.92 1.90
C ALA A 29 -13.58 1.93 0.57
N ASN A 30 -13.45 2.99 -0.24
CA ASN A 30 -13.94 2.97 -1.61
C ASN A 30 -13.18 1.93 -2.47
N TYR A 31 -11.92 1.65 -2.14
CA TYR A 31 -11.05 0.71 -2.87
C TYR A 31 -10.08 0.00 -1.91
N PRO A 32 -9.76 -1.28 -2.08
CA PRO A 32 -8.62 -1.88 -1.38
C PRO A 32 -7.31 -1.23 -1.86
N TRP A 33 -6.78 -0.30 -1.08
CA TRP A 33 -5.64 0.55 -1.45
C TRP A 33 -4.51 0.40 -0.44
N PHE A 34 -3.44 -0.25 -0.89
CA PHE A 34 -2.24 -0.46 -0.10
C PHE A 34 -1.12 0.49 -0.51
N ILE A 35 -0.25 0.83 0.43
CA ILE A 35 0.87 1.74 0.23
C ILE A 35 2.12 1.10 0.85
N LEU A 36 3.17 0.92 0.05
CA LEU A 36 4.49 0.51 0.50
C LEU A 36 5.36 1.74 0.71
N VAL A 37 5.99 1.85 1.88
CA VAL A 37 6.91 2.93 2.23
C VAL A 37 8.28 2.32 2.53
N PRO A 38 9.29 2.46 1.64
CA PRO A 38 10.65 2.02 1.93
C PRO A 38 11.16 2.63 3.22
N ARG A 39 11.67 1.81 4.14
CA ARG A 39 12.17 2.27 5.44
C ARG A 39 13.60 2.79 5.31
N ARG A 40 13.73 3.87 4.56
CA ARG A 40 14.95 4.64 4.31
C ARG A 40 14.68 6.10 4.61
N GLU A 41 15.73 6.79 5.05
CA GLU A 41 15.64 8.20 5.41
C GLU A 41 15.86 9.07 4.18
N ASP A 42 15.17 10.22 4.15
CA ASP A 42 15.37 11.29 3.17
C ASP A 42 15.28 10.83 1.70
N ILE A 43 14.46 9.81 1.42
CA ILE A 43 14.15 9.35 0.07
C ILE A 43 12.80 9.94 -0.35
N SER A 44 12.81 10.74 -1.41
CA SER A 44 11.63 11.25 -2.09
C SER A 44 11.38 10.59 -3.45
N GLU A 45 12.42 10.07 -4.09
CA GLU A 45 12.37 9.57 -5.45
C GLU A 45 12.95 8.15 -5.55
N LEU A 46 12.42 7.35 -6.47
CA LEU A 46 12.88 5.97 -6.70
C LEU A 46 14.39 5.89 -6.98
N PHE A 47 14.93 6.82 -7.78
CA PHE A 47 16.34 6.81 -8.18
C PHE A 47 17.30 7.16 -7.04
N GLN A 48 16.80 7.64 -5.89
CA GLN A 48 17.62 7.91 -4.71
C GLN A 48 17.86 6.66 -3.86
N LEU A 49 17.03 5.61 -4.02
CA LEU A 49 17.33 4.30 -3.46
C LEU A 49 18.58 3.71 -4.13
N ASP A 50 19.38 2.97 -3.39
CA ASP A 50 20.44 2.17 -4.02
C ASP A 50 19.83 1.06 -4.90
N VAL A 51 20.66 0.47 -5.77
CA VAL A 51 20.20 -0.53 -6.74
C VAL A 51 19.56 -1.76 -6.06
N THR A 52 20.07 -2.15 -4.90
CA THR A 52 19.56 -3.30 -4.14
C THR A 52 18.17 -3.00 -3.60
N ASP A 53 17.98 -1.80 -3.04
CA ASP A 53 16.71 -1.34 -2.52
C ASP A 53 15.68 -1.10 -3.63
N GLN A 54 16.08 -0.58 -4.80
CA GLN A 54 15.18 -0.48 -5.96
C GLN A 54 14.66 -1.86 -6.38
N GLN A 55 15.55 -2.85 -6.46
CA GLN A 55 15.18 -4.24 -6.78
C GLN A 55 14.32 -4.87 -5.69
N GLN A 56 14.59 -4.60 -4.41
CA GLN A 56 13.79 -5.10 -3.30
C GLN A 56 12.40 -4.47 -3.27
N LEU A 57 12.29 -3.15 -3.47
CA LEU A 57 11.01 -2.45 -3.60
C LEU A 57 10.16 -3.03 -4.74
N TRP A 58 10.78 -3.28 -5.89
CA TRP A 58 10.06 -3.88 -7.01
C TRP A 58 9.56 -5.29 -6.67
N ARG A 59 10.41 -6.15 -6.07
CA ARG A 59 10.02 -7.49 -5.62
C ARG A 59 8.84 -7.45 -4.66
N GLU A 60 8.89 -6.60 -3.64
CA GLU A 60 7.82 -6.43 -2.65
C GLU A 60 6.52 -5.90 -3.30
N THR A 61 6.64 -4.93 -4.21
CA THR A 61 5.50 -4.36 -4.94
C THR A 61 4.80 -5.39 -5.80
N THR A 62 5.55 -6.20 -6.56
CA THR A 62 4.97 -7.23 -7.44
C THR A 62 4.38 -8.39 -6.65
N ALA A 63 5.05 -8.86 -5.59
CA ALA A 63 4.53 -9.92 -4.74
C ALA A 63 3.23 -9.49 -4.06
N LEU A 64 3.17 -8.25 -3.54
CA LEU A 64 1.95 -7.69 -2.98
C LEU A 64 0.85 -7.59 -4.04
N ALA A 65 1.15 -7.10 -5.24
CA ALA A 65 0.15 -6.94 -6.31
C ALA A 65 -0.47 -8.29 -6.73
N GLU A 66 0.34 -9.35 -6.83
CA GLU A 66 -0.13 -10.72 -7.11
C GLU A 66 -1.04 -11.24 -6.00
N VAL A 67 -0.60 -11.14 -4.75
CA VAL A 67 -1.41 -11.51 -3.58
C VAL A 67 -2.74 -10.78 -3.56
N LEU A 68 -2.74 -9.47 -3.82
CA LEU A 68 -3.94 -8.64 -3.81
C LEU A 68 -4.89 -8.95 -4.98
N LYS A 69 -4.35 -9.31 -6.15
CA LYS A 69 -5.14 -9.71 -7.32
C LYS A 69 -6.06 -10.88 -6.98
N ASP A 70 -5.50 -11.94 -6.41
CA ASP A 70 -6.23 -13.16 -6.07
C ASP A 70 -7.07 -12.96 -4.81
N SER A 71 -6.49 -12.31 -3.79
CA SER A 71 -7.17 -12.09 -2.52
C SER A 71 -8.42 -11.24 -2.68
N PHE A 72 -8.42 -10.21 -3.53
CA PHE A 72 -9.57 -9.31 -3.65
C PHE A 72 -10.41 -9.54 -4.90
N ASP A 73 -10.09 -10.57 -5.70
CA ASP A 73 -10.71 -10.81 -7.02
C ASP A 73 -10.70 -9.51 -7.84
N ALA A 74 -9.50 -8.92 -7.96
CA ALA A 74 -9.33 -7.66 -8.67
C ALA A 74 -9.55 -7.90 -10.17
N ASP A 75 -10.05 -6.93 -10.93
CA ASP A 75 -9.96 -6.96 -12.39
C ASP A 75 -8.57 -6.52 -12.86
N LYS A 76 -8.01 -5.49 -12.20
CA LYS A 76 -6.73 -4.88 -12.53
C LYS A 76 -6.05 -4.36 -11.26
N LEU A 77 -4.71 -4.30 -11.28
CA LEU A 77 -3.94 -3.55 -10.29
C LEU A 77 -3.46 -2.23 -10.89
N ASN A 78 -3.54 -1.15 -10.11
CA ASN A 78 -2.84 0.10 -10.39
C ASN A 78 -1.65 0.22 -9.43
N VAL A 79 -0.46 0.43 -9.98
CA VAL A 79 0.78 0.62 -9.24
C VAL A 79 1.38 1.95 -9.66
N ALA A 80 1.70 2.81 -8.70
CA ALA A 80 2.25 4.13 -8.98
C ALA A 80 3.01 4.70 -7.79
N THR A 81 4.05 5.48 -8.07
CA THR A 81 4.62 6.44 -7.14
C THR A 81 4.40 7.84 -7.71
N LEU A 82 3.93 8.77 -6.87
CA LEU A 82 3.55 10.12 -7.29
C LEU A 82 4.27 11.18 -6.45
N GLY A 83 3.95 11.29 -5.16
CA GLY A 83 4.72 12.10 -4.22
C GLY A 83 4.49 13.63 -4.22
N ASN A 84 3.54 14.15 -5.02
CA ASN A 84 3.32 15.61 -5.10
C ASN A 84 2.86 16.29 -3.79
N VAL A 85 2.17 15.54 -2.90
CA VAL A 85 1.60 16.07 -1.64
C VAL A 85 2.41 15.62 -0.42
N VAL A 86 2.91 14.38 -0.43
CA VAL A 86 3.81 13.82 0.58
C VAL A 86 5.09 13.43 -0.15
N SER A 87 6.20 14.10 0.20
CA SER A 87 7.47 13.91 -0.49
C SER A 87 8.13 12.59 -0.16
N GLN A 88 7.93 12.03 1.03
CA GLN A 88 8.50 10.73 1.42
C GLN A 88 8.08 9.65 0.41
N LEU A 89 9.05 8.93 -0.15
CA LEU A 89 8.82 7.93 -1.17
C LEU A 89 7.81 6.88 -0.68
N HIS A 90 6.77 6.68 -1.49
CA HIS A 90 5.78 5.66 -1.28
C HIS A 90 5.26 5.12 -2.61
N MET A 91 4.91 3.84 -2.62
CA MET A 91 4.39 3.12 -3.79
C MET A 91 2.96 2.69 -3.48
N HIS A 92 2.01 3.20 -4.26
CA HIS A 92 0.61 2.78 -4.19
C HIS A 92 0.43 1.45 -4.94
N VAL A 93 -0.32 0.53 -4.34
CA VAL A 93 -0.77 -0.73 -4.95
C VAL A 93 -2.27 -0.86 -4.70
N ILE A 94 -3.06 -0.64 -5.75
CA ILE A 94 -4.51 -0.45 -5.64
C ILE A 94 -5.25 -1.53 -6.43
N VAL A 95 -6.16 -2.23 -5.74
CA VAL A 95 -7.12 -3.15 -6.34
C VAL A 95 -8.18 -2.37 -7.10
N ARG A 96 -8.35 -2.68 -8.40
CA ARG A 96 -9.37 -2.07 -9.26
C ARG A 96 -10.36 -3.13 -9.72
N LYS A 97 -11.64 -2.74 -9.75
CA LYS A 97 -12.73 -3.53 -10.31
C LYS A 97 -13.51 -2.70 -11.32
N ARG A 98 -14.10 -3.34 -12.33
CA ARG A 98 -14.87 -2.65 -13.37
C ARG A 98 -16.09 -1.89 -12.82
N ASP A 99 -16.57 -2.30 -11.66
CA ASP A 99 -17.69 -1.69 -10.93
C ASP A 99 -17.24 -0.80 -9.75
N ASP A 100 -15.94 -0.51 -9.62
CA ASP A 100 -15.45 0.38 -8.56
C ASP A 100 -15.82 1.86 -8.82
N ALA A 101 -15.82 2.67 -7.75
CA ALA A 101 -16.31 4.04 -7.76
C ALA A 101 -15.52 5.01 -8.67
N ALA A 102 -14.38 4.59 -9.21
CA ALA A 102 -13.53 5.40 -10.08
C ALA A 102 -13.37 4.81 -11.49
N TRP A 103 -13.76 3.57 -11.77
CA TRP A 103 -13.49 2.92 -13.05
C TRP A 103 -14.08 3.69 -14.24
N PRO A 104 -13.35 3.86 -15.37
CA PRO A 104 -11.96 3.45 -15.65
C PRO A 104 -10.90 4.52 -15.29
N ALA A 105 -11.29 5.59 -14.61
CA ALA A 105 -10.40 6.69 -14.22
C ALA A 105 -9.46 6.31 -13.05
N PRO A 106 -8.42 7.11 -12.79
CA PRO A 106 -7.59 6.99 -11.59
C PRO A 106 -8.39 7.26 -10.31
N VAL A 107 -7.97 6.67 -9.19
CA VAL A 107 -8.67 6.82 -7.89
C VAL A 107 -8.39 8.15 -7.19
N TRP A 108 -7.21 8.76 -7.44
CA TRP A 108 -6.74 9.95 -6.73
C TRP A 108 -7.69 11.15 -6.94
N GLY A 109 -8.29 11.62 -5.85
CA GLY A 109 -9.20 12.77 -5.86
C GLY A 109 -10.56 12.52 -6.51
N LYS A 110 -10.89 11.26 -6.85
CA LYS A 110 -12.13 10.94 -7.56
C LYS A 110 -13.37 10.96 -6.65
N GLN A 111 -13.23 10.46 -5.43
CA GLN A 111 -14.27 10.42 -4.41
C GLN A 111 -13.70 10.88 -3.07
N PRO A 112 -14.52 11.43 -2.16
CA PRO A 112 -14.12 11.61 -0.77
C PRO A 112 -13.76 10.28 -0.12
N ALA A 113 -12.68 10.25 0.66
CA ALA A 113 -12.25 9.04 1.37
C ALA A 113 -13.33 8.58 2.36
N LYS A 114 -13.60 7.27 2.36
CA LYS A 114 -14.52 6.65 3.33
C LYS A 114 -13.72 5.82 4.33
N PRO A 115 -13.73 6.10 5.64
CA PRO A 115 -12.97 5.30 6.59
C PRO A 115 -13.50 3.87 6.67
N TYR A 116 -12.60 2.91 6.94
CA TYR A 116 -12.98 1.53 7.24
C TYR A 116 -13.60 1.42 8.64
N SER A 117 -14.55 0.48 8.81
CA SER A 117 -14.94 0.01 10.14
C SER A 117 -13.87 -0.95 10.71
N ALA A 118 -13.86 -1.14 12.02
CA ALA A 118 -12.94 -2.06 12.69
C ALA A 118 -13.07 -3.50 12.15
N GLU A 119 -14.29 -3.94 11.85
CA GLU A 119 -14.57 -5.26 11.29
C GLU A 119 -14.00 -5.39 9.87
N GLN A 120 -14.11 -4.36 9.04
CA GLN A 120 -13.53 -4.38 7.70
C GLN A 120 -12.00 -4.47 7.75
N VAL A 121 -11.37 -3.72 8.67
CA VAL A 121 -9.91 -3.79 8.88
C VAL A 121 -9.49 -5.18 9.35
N ALA A 122 -10.23 -5.77 10.30
CA ALA A 122 -9.97 -7.11 10.79
C ALA A 122 -10.08 -8.16 9.68
N GLN A 123 -11.10 -8.08 8.82
CA GLN A 123 -11.27 -8.98 7.68
C GLN A 123 -10.13 -8.84 6.65
N ILE A 124 -9.67 -7.62 6.38
CA ILE A 124 -8.53 -7.38 5.50
C ILE A 124 -7.25 -7.99 6.10
N ARG A 125 -6.99 -7.74 7.38
CA ARG A 125 -5.82 -8.30 8.07
C ARG A 125 -5.83 -9.83 8.05
N GLU A 126 -6.99 -10.44 8.30
CA GLU A 126 -7.11 -11.89 8.27
C GLU A 126 -6.89 -12.46 6.88
N ARG A 127 -7.49 -11.83 5.86
CA ARG A 127 -7.26 -12.22 4.46
C ARG A 127 -5.76 -12.19 4.10
N LEU A 128 -5.03 -11.16 4.54
CA LEU A 128 -3.60 -11.03 4.29
C LEU A 128 -2.75 -12.04 5.07
N ARG A 129 -3.14 -12.40 6.31
CA ARG A 129 -2.40 -13.40 7.11
C ARG A 129 -2.33 -14.77 6.47
N LEU A 130 -3.35 -15.13 5.68
CA LEU A 130 -3.40 -16.41 4.99
C LEU A 130 -2.42 -16.52 3.81
N VAL A 131 -1.88 -15.40 3.34
CA VAL A 131 -1.13 -15.30 2.07
C VAL A 131 0.23 -14.60 2.20
N LEU A 132 0.44 -13.77 3.22
CA LEU A 132 1.72 -13.14 3.52
C LEU A 132 2.41 -13.89 4.67
N THR A 133 3.25 -14.88 4.36
CA THR A 133 3.83 -15.81 5.36
C THR A 133 5.34 -15.68 5.55
N ASP A 134 6.12 -15.72 4.47
CA ASP A 134 7.56 -16.07 4.59
C ASP A 134 8.47 -14.85 4.84
N ASP A 135 8.08 -13.67 4.33
CA ASP A 135 8.87 -12.44 4.37
C ASP A 135 8.06 -11.22 4.85
N PHE A 136 7.07 -11.45 5.72
CA PHE A 136 6.22 -10.36 6.21
C PHE A 136 5.96 -10.45 7.71
N ARG A 137 6.21 -9.35 8.41
CA ARG A 137 5.91 -9.22 9.83
C ARG A 137 4.70 -8.32 10.03
N PHE A 138 3.59 -8.88 10.49
CA PHE A 138 2.44 -8.09 10.92
C PHE A 138 2.79 -7.23 12.14
N LEU A 139 2.33 -5.99 12.14
CA LEU A 139 2.36 -5.16 13.35
C LEU A 139 1.18 -5.55 14.23
N GLU A 140 1.45 -5.71 15.53
CA GLU A 140 0.40 -5.89 16.54
C GLU A 140 -0.55 -4.70 16.47
N GLY A 141 -1.85 -5.01 16.48
CA GLY A 141 -2.94 -4.01 16.45
C GLY A 141 -3.35 -3.62 17.85
#